data_AF-A0A4Q2U142-F1
#
_entry.id   AF-A0A4Q2U142-F1
#
_cell.length_a   1.000
_cell.length_b   1.000
_cell.length_c   1.000
_cell.angle_alpha   90.00
_cell.angle_beta   90.00
_cell.angle_gamma   90.00
#
_symmetry.space_group_name_H-M   'P 1'
#
loop_
_entity.id
_entity.type
_entity.pdbx_description
1 polymer ?
#
loop_
_entity_poly.entity_id
_entity_poly.type
_entity_poly.pdbx_seq_one_letter_code
_entity_poly.pdbx_strand_id
1 'polypeptide(L)'
;MSSTPDHPAHPHDLDEGWFYHRGGVEHGPLSRESLAEALRLMPSIGVLVWHASLPDWASPAEPQVRTSIHGAPPAPERPRGLLALLFSFDGRIGRTRYFWTYCLGIASYIVGLMAVLLYARMPIDSETGVLIRLALAPPFVWIGLALTAKRLHDFDMSATHLVWIEPVTMAGFVVPPGALSNALSVASGLVGTWLIIKRGTPGPNRYGRSLVGGVRSVSVPVAASPTGWSINVPTVLAILAIAGTMLIYGGRAIQTLRPSASLCSDPGVLTILRDLVEKDPSMIIIGAYYGSFANIRISFHDIRTMDAFNPVRGSTCVAMTHVSAIDKSKAGVGDRDLSDIGYTAQYVDGSNTRYVVSLVN
;
A
#
# COMPACT_ATOMS: atom_id res chain seq x y z
N MET A 1 -44.90 6.78 -73.69
CA MET A 1 -44.98 6.86 -72.21
C MET A 1 -43.77 6.14 -71.64
N SER A 2 -42.69 6.86 -71.35
CA SER A 2 -41.58 6.39 -70.52
C SER A 2 -41.10 7.61 -69.75
N SER A 3 -41.41 7.63 -68.46
CA SER A 3 -41.11 8.72 -67.54
C SER A 3 -39.78 8.43 -66.86
N THR A 4 -38.73 9.10 -67.31
CA THR A 4 -37.46 9.21 -66.60
C THR A 4 -37.66 10.11 -65.36
N PRO A 5 -37.36 9.65 -64.13
CA PRO A 5 -37.39 10.53 -62.98
C PRO A 5 -36.08 11.32 -62.90
N ASP A 6 -36.13 12.59 -63.28
CA ASP A 6 -35.11 13.59 -62.97
C ASP A 6 -35.19 13.93 -61.47
N HIS A 7 -34.42 13.19 -60.64
CA HIS A 7 -34.09 13.64 -59.31
C HIS A 7 -32.76 14.41 -59.36
N PRO A 8 -32.73 15.73 -59.11
CA PRO A 8 -31.48 16.46 -59.02
C PRO A 8 -30.68 15.95 -57.82
N ALA A 9 -29.49 15.41 -58.09
CA ALA A 9 -28.55 14.96 -57.07
C ALA A 9 -28.25 16.11 -56.08
N HIS A 10 -28.44 15.85 -54.78
CA HIS A 10 -28.12 16.81 -53.74
C HIS A 10 -26.59 17.05 -53.74
N PRO A 11 -26.10 18.31 -53.75
CA PRO A 11 -24.67 18.63 -53.77
C PRO A 11 -23.85 18.18 -52.54
N HIS A 12 -24.47 17.48 -51.59
CA HIS A 12 -23.82 16.94 -50.39
C HIS A 12 -23.49 15.45 -50.48
N ASP A 13 -23.85 14.75 -51.57
CA ASP A 13 -23.59 13.31 -51.75
C ASP A 13 -22.24 12.98 -52.42
N LEU A 14 -21.49 13.99 -52.89
CA LEU A 14 -20.15 13.78 -53.49
C LEU A 14 -19.06 13.48 -52.44
N ASP A 15 -19.40 13.50 -51.16
CA ASP A 15 -18.49 13.20 -50.04
C ASP A 15 -18.41 11.71 -49.66
N GLU A 16 -19.23 10.81 -50.22
CA GLU A 16 -19.49 9.53 -49.54
C GLU A 16 -18.82 8.27 -50.14
N GLY A 17 -18.19 8.37 -51.31
CA GLY A 17 -17.69 7.21 -52.06
C GLY A 17 -16.18 7.04 -52.03
N TRP A 18 -15.72 5.86 -51.60
CA TRP A 18 -14.35 5.42 -51.86
C TRP A 18 -14.24 4.77 -53.24
N PHE A 19 -13.14 5.03 -53.94
CA PHE A 19 -12.82 4.40 -55.22
C PHE A 19 -11.53 3.59 -55.08
N TYR A 20 -11.40 2.50 -55.84
CA TYR A 20 -10.13 1.80 -56.00
C TYR A 20 -9.83 1.51 -57.47
N HIS A 21 -8.56 1.56 -57.84
CA HIS A 21 -8.07 1.30 -59.18
C HIS A 21 -7.16 0.08 -59.17
N ARG A 22 -7.44 -0.88 -60.06
CA ARG A 22 -6.67 -2.12 -60.21
C ARG A 22 -6.58 -2.53 -61.67
N GLY A 23 -5.36 -2.69 -62.17
CA GLY A 23 -5.15 -3.19 -63.53
C GLY A 23 -5.75 -2.31 -64.64
N GLY A 24 -5.81 -1.00 -64.45
CA GLY A 24 -6.37 -0.06 -65.43
C GLY A 24 -7.88 0.12 -65.33
N VAL A 25 -8.55 -0.55 -64.38
CA VAL A 25 -10.00 -0.44 -64.17
C VAL A 25 -10.28 0.23 -62.83
N GLU A 26 -11.15 1.23 -62.87
CA GLU A 26 -11.67 1.93 -61.70
C GLU A 26 -12.95 1.27 -61.18
N HIS A 27 -13.05 1.13 -59.86
CA HIS A 27 -14.18 0.56 -59.16
C HIS A 27 -14.67 1.52 -58.07
N GLY A 28 -15.95 1.90 -58.12
CA GLY A 28 -16.58 2.78 -57.14
C GLY A 28 -17.85 3.45 -57.69
N PRO A 29 -18.53 4.28 -56.87
CA PRO A 29 -18.24 4.56 -55.46
C PRO A 29 -18.59 3.38 -54.55
N LEU A 30 -17.79 3.17 -53.49
CA LEU A 30 -18.00 2.15 -52.46
C LEU A 30 -18.14 2.79 -51.09
N SER A 31 -18.92 2.19 -50.21
CA SER A 31 -18.84 2.52 -48.79
C SER A 31 -17.48 2.14 -48.23
N ARG A 32 -17.10 2.78 -47.12
CA ARG A 32 -15.86 2.47 -46.40
C ARG A 32 -15.77 0.99 -46.02
N GLU A 33 -16.88 0.41 -45.56
CA GLU A 33 -16.96 -1.01 -45.19
C GLU A 33 -16.74 -1.92 -46.40
N SER A 34 -17.38 -1.61 -47.54
CA SER A 34 -17.23 -2.38 -48.77
C SER A 34 -15.82 -2.27 -49.35
N LEU A 35 -15.17 -1.10 -49.27
CA LEU A 35 -13.76 -0.98 -49.67
C LEU A 35 -12.85 -1.80 -48.74
N ALA A 36 -13.06 -1.72 -47.42
CA ALA A 36 -12.26 -2.49 -46.47
C ALA A 36 -12.40 -4.01 -46.67
N GLU A 37 -13.58 -4.48 -47.04
CA GLU A 37 -13.84 -5.88 -47.39
C GLU A 37 -13.19 -6.26 -48.72
N ALA A 38 -13.32 -5.42 -49.76
CA ALA A 38 -12.66 -5.63 -51.04
C ALA A 38 -11.12 -5.73 -50.90
N LEU A 39 -10.51 -4.82 -50.13
CA LEU A 39 -9.07 -4.82 -49.86
C LEU A 39 -8.60 -6.00 -49.00
N ARG A 40 -9.50 -6.64 -48.22
CA ARG A 40 -9.17 -7.87 -47.48
C ARG A 40 -9.08 -9.10 -48.39
N LEU A 41 -9.90 -9.13 -49.44
CA LEU A 41 -9.98 -10.26 -50.38
C LEU A 41 -8.93 -10.17 -51.51
N MET A 42 -8.30 -9.02 -51.67
CA MET A 42 -7.34 -8.76 -52.74
C MET A 42 -5.91 -8.56 -52.21
N PRO A 43 -4.88 -9.03 -52.93
CA PRO A 43 -3.51 -8.62 -52.66
C PRO A 43 -3.38 -7.10 -52.83
N SER A 44 -2.71 -6.41 -51.89
CA SER A 44 -2.54 -4.95 -51.92
C SER A 44 -1.57 -4.45 -53.00
N ILE A 45 -0.88 -5.35 -53.71
CA ILE A 45 0.10 -4.99 -54.73
C ILE A 45 -0.63 -4.45 -55.97
N GLY A 46 -0.33 -3.21 -56.36
CA GLY A 46 -0.87 -2.57 -57.57
C GLY A 46 -2.31 -2.07 -57.43
N VAL A 47 -2.86 -2.03 -56.22
CA VAL A 47 -4.15 -1.39 -55.93
C VAL A 47 -3.88 0.03 -55.44
N LEU A 48 -4.57 1.01 -56.05
CA LEU A 48 -4.60 2.39 -55.57
C LEU A 48 -6.01 2.70 -55.10
N VAL A 49 -6.14 3.57 -54.09
CA VAL A 49 -7.44 4.02 -53.58
C VAL A 49 -7.52 5.54 -53.62
N TRP A 50 -8.71 6.05 -53.86
CA TRP A 50 -9.00 7.47 -53.90
C TRP A 50 -10.25 7.79 -53.07
N HIS A 51 -10.22 8.96 -52.46
CA HIS A 51 -11.32 9.54 -51.68
C HIS A 51 -11.15 11.06 -51.70
N ALA A 52 -12.24 11.83 -51.61
CA ALA A 52 -12.19 13.30 -51.64
C ALA A 52 -11.29 13.91 -50.55
N SER A 53 -11.07 13.19 -49.44
CA SER A 53 -10.17 13.61 -48.36
C SER A 53 -8.68 13.35 -48.63
N LEU A 54 -8.32 12.68 -49.73
CA LEU A 54 -6.94 12.39 -50.12
C LEU A 54 -6.52 13.35 -51.24
N PRO A 55 -5.25 13.78 -51.26
CA PRO A 55 -4.77 14.68 -52.31
C PRO A 55 -4.68 14.00 -53.69
N ASP A 56 -4.49 12.69 -53.74
CA ASP A 56 -4.40 11.89 -54.97
C ASP A 56 -4.66 10.39 -54.66
N TRP A 57 -4.62 9.55 -55.68
CA TRP A 57 -4.59 8.08 -55.58
C TRP A 57 -3.43 7.63 -54.71
N ALA A 58 -3.73 6.92 -53.63
CA ALA A 58 -2.75 6.51 -52.63
C ALA A 58 -2.73 4.99 -52.44
N SER A 59 -1.61 4.44 -51.98
CA SER A 59 -1.54 3.01 -51.69
C SER A 59 -2.37 2.67 -50.44
N PRO A 60 -3.14 1.56 -50.42
CA PRO A 60 -3.79 1.05 -49.21
C PRO A 60 -2.85 0.83 -48.02
N ALA A 61 -1.54 0.67 -48.29
CA ALA A 61 -0.52 0.47 -47.28
C ALA A 61 -0.09 1.78 -46.58
N GLU A 62 -0.40 2.95 -47.15
CA GLU A 62 -0.01 4.22 -46.56
C GLU A 62 -0.73 4.46 -45.22
N PRO A 63 -0.03 5.01 -44.20
CA PRO A 63 -0.62 5.21 -42.86
C PRO A 63 -1.90 6.04 -42.86
N GLN A 64 -1.95 7.10 -43.67
CA GLN A 64 -3.11 7.99 -43.80
C GLN A 64 -4.34 7.24 -44.33
N VAL A 65 -4.17 6.51 -45.43
CA VAL A 65 -5.21 5.70 -46.06
C VAL A 65 -5.69 4.60 -45.13
N ARG A 66 -4.75 3.90 -44.49
CA ARG A 66 -5.06 2.82 -43.55
C ARG A 66 -5.89 3.31 -42.38
N THR A 67 -5.58 4.50 -41.87
CA THR A 67 -6.33 5.14 -40.77
C THR A 67 -7.73 5.56 -41.22
N SER A 68 -7.86 6.07 -42.45
CA SER A 68 -9.14 6.46 -43.03
C SER A 68 -10.04 5.27 -43.36
N ILE A 69 -9.49 4.15 -43.85
CA ILE A 69 -10.25 2.94 -44.22
C ILE A 69 -10.55 2.07 -42.99
N HIS A 70 -9.53 1.68 -42.23
CA HIS A 70 -9.69 0.71 -41.13
C HIS A 70 -9.89 1.36 -39.76
N GLY A 71 -9.74 2.69 -39.67
CA GLY A 71 -9.66 3.40 -38.40
C GLY A 71 -8.23 3.33 -37.86
N ALA A 72 -7.97 4.04 -36.76
CA ALA A 72 -6.73 3.85 -36.04
C ALA A 72 -6.58 2.34 -35.72
N PRO A 73 -5.40 1.73 -35.97
CA PRO A 73 -5.19 0.31 -35.68
C PRO A 73 -5.68 0.02 -34.26
N PRO A 74 -6.37 -1.12 -34.04
CA PRO A 74 -6.85 -1.46 -32.71
C PRO A 74 -5.64 -1.42 -31.79
N ALA A 75 -5.66 -0.48 -30.83
CA ALA A 75 -4.56 -0.32 -29.88
C ALA A 75 -4.17 -1.72 -29.37
N PRO A 76 -2.85 -2.05 -29.34
CA PRO A 76 -2.38 -3.38 -29.01
C PRO A 76 -3.14 -3.90 -27.80
N GLU A 77 -3.63 -5.14 -27.87
CA GLU A 77 -4.43 -5.72 -26.80
C GLU A 77 -3.65 -5.58 -25.50
N ARG A 78 -4.10 -4.65 -24.65
CA ARG A 78 -3.39 -4.39 -23.40
C ARG A 78 -3.41 -5.66 -22.58
N PRO A 79 -2.27 -6.03 -21.97
CA PRO A 79 -2.24 -7.18 -21.11
C PRO A 79 -3.36 -7.05 -20.08
N ARG A 80 -4.29 -8.00 -20.12
CA ARG A 80 -5.47 -8.03 -19.25
C ARG A 80 -5.08 -8.80 -17.99
N GLY A 81 -5.64 -8.39 -16.86
CA GLY A 81 -5.50 -9.12 -15.59
C GLY A 81 -4.76 -8.35 -14.50
N LEU A 82 -4.70 -8.98 -13.33
CA LEU A 82 -4.19 -8.40 -12.10
C LEU A 82 -2.69 -8.05 -12.20
N LEU A 83 -1.88 -8.90 -12.83
CA LEU A 83 -0.45 -8.64 -12.98
C LEU A 83 -0.18 -7.38 -13.81
N ALA A 84 -0.88 -7.18 -14.92
CA ALA A 84 -0.78 -5.94 -15.70
C ALA A 84 -1.27 -4.72 -14.90
N LEU A 85 -2.32 -4.89 -14.10
CA LEU A 85 -2.81 -3.83 -13.23
C LEU A 85 -1.79 -3.40 -12.16
N LEU A 86 -1.05 -4.35 -11.59
CA LEU A 86 -0.13 -4.12 -10.47
C LEU A 86 1.31 -3.81 -10.89
N PHE A 87 1.78 -4.33 -12.03
CA PHE A 87 3.20 -4.28 -12.40
C PHE A 87 3.51 -3.53 -13.70
N SER A 88 2.52 -3.15 -14.51
CA SER A 88 2.73 -2.28 -15.67
C SER A 88 2.55 -0.80 -15.31
N PHE A 89 3.23 0.10 -16.00
CA PHE A 89 2.98 1.55 -15.90
C PHE A 89 1.98 2.03 -16.96
N ASP A 90 1.64 1.18 -17.92
CA ASP A 90 0.82 1.55 -19.06
C ASP A 90 -0.67 1.52 -18.74
N GLY A 91 -1.38 2.46 -19.35
CA GLY A 91 -2.81 2.53 -19.31
C GLY A 91 -3.36 3.50 -18.28
N ARG A 92 -4.67 3.41 -18.08
CA ARG A 92 -5.45 4.32 -17.25
C ARG A 92 -6.19 3.52 -16.19
N ILE A 93 -6.34 4.13 -15.01
CA ILE A 93 -7.17 3.58 -13.94
C ILE A 93 -8.14 4.65 -13.42
N GLY A 94 -9.42 4.29 -13.36
CA GLY A 94 -10.48 5.18 -12.89
C GLY A 94 -10.49 5.21 -11.38
N ARG A 95 -11.03 6.30 -10.78
CA ARG A 95 -11.02 6.54 -9.33
C ARG A 95 -11.47 5.35 -8.47
N THR A 96 -12.53 4.65 -8.86
CA THR A 96 -13.09 3.54 -8.07
C THR A 96 -12.15 2.34 -8.08
N ARG A 97 -11.61 1.98 -9.24
CA ARG A 97 -10.61 0.90 -9.34
C ARG A 97 -9.32 1.30 -8.61
N TYR A 98 -8.86 2.53 -8.79
CA TYR A 98 -7.70 3.06 -8.08
C TYR A 98 -7.84 2.94 -6.57
N PHE A 99 -8.95 3.42 -6.01
CA PHE A 99 -9.23 3.33 -4.58
C PHE A 99 -9.20 1.88 -4.07
N TRP A 100 -9.96 0.98 -4.71
CA TRP A 100 -10.02 -0.41 -4.25
C TRP A 100 -8.69 -1.16 -4.43
N THR A 101 -7.96 -0.94 -5.53
CA THR A 101 -6.65 -1.57 -5.72
C THR A 101 -5.61 -1.03 -4.73
N TYR A 102 -5.69 0.26 -4.38
CA TYR A 102 -4.86 0.86 -3.34
C TYR A 102 -5.18 0.27 -1.95
N CYS A 103 -6.46 0.17 -1.58
CA CYS A 103 -6.89 -0.52 -0.34
C CYS A 103 -6.44 -1.98 -0.29
N LEU A 104 -6.54 -2.71 -1.42
CA LEU A 104 -6.07 -4.08 -1.52
C LEU A 104 -4.55 -4.17 -1.32
N GLY A 105 -3.78 -3.22 -1.85
CA GLY A 105 -2.33 -3.12 -1.63
C GLY A 105 -1.96 -2.86 -0.16
N ILE A 106 -2.69 -1.97 0.53
CA ILE A 106 -2.48 -1.72 1.96
C ILE A 106 -2.85 -2.97 2.78
N ALA A 107 -3.98 -3.60 2.47
CA ALA A 107 -4.42 -4.80 3.18
C ALA A 107 -3.42 -5.95 3.04
N SER A 108 -2.90 -6.21 1.82
CA SER A 108 -1.89 -7.24 1.60
C SER A 108 -0.55 -6.91 2.25
N TYR A 109 -0.19 -5.62 2.36
CA TYR A 109 0.98 -5.19 3.14
C TYR A 109 0.84 -5.53 4.62
N ILE A 110 -0.29 -5.16 5.24
CA ILE A 110 -0.54 -5.42 6.66
C ILE A 110 -0.56 -6.92 6.93
N VAL A 111 -1.25 -7.70 6.10
CA VAL A 111 -1.31 -9.17 6.25
C VAL A 111 0.06 -9.81 6.08
N GLY A 112 0.84 -9.39 5.07
CA GLY A 112 2.19 -9.90 4.83
C GLY A 112 3.13 -9.58 5.99
N LEU A 113 3.08 -8.35 6.50
CA LEU A 113 3.84 -7.95 7.68
C LEU A 113 3.45 -8.81 8.89
N MET A 114 2.16 -8.90 9.22
CA MET A 114 1.68 -9.71 10.35
C MET A 114 2.07 -11.18 10.23
N ALA A 115 2.01 -11.77 9.03
CA ALA A 115 2.44 -13.13 8.80
C ALA A 115 3.93 -13.33 9.09
N VAL A 116 4.78 -12.39 8.68
CA VAL A 116 6.22 -12.42 9.00
C VAL A 116 6.44 -12.28 10.51
N LEU A 117 5.74 -11.35 11.18
CA LEU A 117 5.83 -11.17 12.63
C LEU A 117 5.45 -12.45 13.39
N LEU A 118 4.34 -13.09 12.99
CA LEU A 118 3.83 -14.31 13.63
C LEU A 118 4.72 -15.52 13.35
N TYR A 119 5.21 -15.67 12.12
CA TYR A 119 6.06 -16.80 11.72
C TYR A 119 7.44 -16.74 12.36
N ALA A 120 8.04 -15.54 12.42
CA ALA A 120 9.38 -15.39 12.95
C ALA A 120 9.48 -15.81 14.42
N ARG A 121 8.41 -15.67 15.22
CA ARG A 121 8.42 -15.89 16.69
C ARG A 121 9.60 -15.20 17.41
N MET A 122 10.27 -14.27 16.75
CA MET A 122 11.46 -13.61 17.26
C MET A 122 11.05 -12.30 17.91
N PRO A 123 11.66 -11.93 19.06
CA PRO A 123 11.60 -10.56 19.52
C PRO A 123 12.24 -9.71 18.42
N ILE A 124 11.42 -8.91 17.74
CA ILE A 124 11.92 -8.05 16.67
C ILE A 124 12.60 -6.88 17.33
N ASP A 125 13.92 -6.96 17.43
CA ASP A 125 14.73 -5.79 17.72
C ASP A 125 14.58 -4.75 16.59
N SER A 126 15.01 -3.52 16.88
CA SER A 126 14.84 -2.42 15.94
C SER A 126 15.52 -2.69 14.59
N GLU A 127 16.64 -3.42 14.58
CA GLU A 127 17.42 -3.71 13.37
C GLU A 127 16.73 -4.73 12.47
N THR A 128 16.30 -5.86 13.03
CA THR A 128 15.54 -6.91 12.32
C THR A 128 14.24 -6.34 11.77
N GLY A 129 13.56 -5.48 12.54
CA GLY A 129 12.33 -4.81 12.10
C GLY A 129 12.56 -3.84 10.94
N VAL A 130 13.73 -3.20 10.86
CA VAL A 130 14.10 -2.36 9.71
C VAL A 130 14.40 -3.23 8.48
N LEU A 131 15.15 -4.32 8.64
CA LEU A 131 15.45 -5.24 7.55
C LEU A 131 14.20 -5.89 6.94
N ILE A 132 13.25 -6.33 7.77
CA ILE A 132 11.97 -6.86 7.29
C ILE A 132 11.19 -5.82 6.49
N ARG A 133 11.12 -4.57 6.98
CA ARG A 133 10.45 -3.48 6.26
C ARG A 133 11.14 -3.17 4.93
N LEU A 134 12.48 -3.16 4.90
CA LEU A 134 13.27 -2.99 3.67
C LEU A 134 13.06 -4.14 2.68
N ALA A 135 12.97 -5.39 3.16
CA ALA A 135 12.73 -6.55 2.30
C ALA A 135 11.31 -6.56 1.70
N LEU A 136 10.31 -6.12 2.47
CA LEU A 136 8.93 -6.04 2.01
C LEU A 136 8.68 -4.79 1.17
N ALA A 137 9.40 -3.68 1.34
CA ALA A 137 9.08 -2.41 0.66
C ALA A 137 9.05 -2.48 -0.88
N PRO A 138 10.01 -3.10 -1.60
CA PRO A 138 10.09 -3.04 -3.06
C PRO A 138 8.82 -3.42 -3.81
N PRO A 139 8.14 -4.56 -3.55
CA PRO A 139 6.90 -4.91 -4.24
C PRO A 139 5.78 -3.89 -3.99
N PHE A 140 5.65 -3.36 -2.78
CA PHE A 140 4.59 -2.38 -2.46
C PHE A 140 4.87 -1.00 -3.03
N VAL A 141 6.13 -0.57 -3.00
CA VAL A 141 6.57 0.65 -3.69
C VAL A 141 6.27 0.53 -5.18
N TRP A 142 6.65 -0.59 -5.81
CA TRP A 142 6.39 -0.80 -7.24
C TRP A 142 4.90 -0.73 -7.59
N ILE A 143 4.05 -1.42 -6.81
CA ILE A 143 2.60 -1.38 -6.99
C ILE A 143 2.07 0.05 -6.82
N GLY A 144 2.53 0.78 -5.80
CA GLY A 144 2.20 2.19 -5.58
C GLY A 144 2.52 3.04 -6.81
N LEU A 145 3.77 2.97 -7.30
CA LEU A 145 4.23 3.70 -8.47
C LEU A 145 3.39 3.38 -9.72
N ALA A 146 3.10 2.10 -9.97
CA ALA A 146 2.31 1.66 -11.11
C ALA A 146 0.86 2.17 -11.05
N LEU A 147 0.22 2.13 -9.87
CA LEU A 147 -1.14 2.63 -9.69
C LEU A 147 -1.21 4.15 -9.82
N THR A 148 -0.27 4.88 -9.21
CA THR A 148 -0.20 6.34 -9.29
C THR A 148 0.08 6.80 -10.72
N ALA A 149 1.00 6.14 -11.46
CA ALA A 149 1.24 6.43 -12.88
C ALA A 149 -0.03 6.29 -13.72
N LYS A 150 -0.72 5.14 -13.62
CA LYS A 150 -1.98 4.92 -14.35
C LYS A 150 -3.06 5.93 -13.96
N ARG A 151 -3.02 6.45 -12.73
CA ARG A 151 -3.96 7.45 -12.26
C ARG A 151 -3.65 8.83 -12.84
N LEU A 152 -2.38 9.20 -12.90
CA LEU A 152 -1.90 10.41 -13.58
C LEU A 152 -2.21 10.36 -15.08
N HIS A 153 -2.02 9.21 -15.71
CA HIS A 153 -2.41 8.96 -17.10
C HIS A 153 -3.91 9.15 -17.32
N ASP A 154 -4.76 8.87 -16.33
CA ASP A 154 -6.20 9.17 -16.40
C ASP A 154 -6.48 10.67 -16.39
N PHE A 155 -5.55 11.51 -15.95
CA PHE A 155 -5.60 12.98 -16.06
C PHE A 155 -4.87 13.52 -17.30
N ASP A 156 -4.42 12.64 -18.20
CA ASP A 156 -3.53 12.97 -19.32
C ASP A 156 -2.18 13.60 -18.89
N MET A 157 -1.78 13.36 -17.64
CA MET A 157 -0.48 13.77 -17.10
C MET A 157 0.56 12.66 -17.29
N SER A 158 1.84 13.01 -17.44
CA SER A 158 2.92 12.02 -17.57
C SER A 158 3.29 11.37 -16.25
N ALA A 159 3.77 10.12 -16.29
CA ALA A 159 4.31 9.43 -15.13
C ALA A 159 5.55 10.13 -14.52
N THR A 160 6.18 11.07 -15.22
CA THR A 160 7.27 11.89 -14.68
C THR A 160 6.88 12.68 -13.43
N HIS A 161 5.59 12.97 -13.21
CA HIS A 161 5.12 13.60 -11.98
C HIS A 161 5.31 12.73 -10.72
N LEU A 162 5.56 11.42 -10.88
CA LEU A 162 5.92 10.56 -9.75
C LEU A 162 7.19 11.03 -9.02
N VAL A 163 8.12 11.70 -9.72
CA VAL A 163 9.39 12.16 -9.14
C VAL A 163 9.20 13.09 -7.95
N TRP A 164 8.09 13.83 -7.88
CA TRP A 164 7.79 14.74 -6.77
C TRP A 164 6.60 14.27 -5.92
N ILE A 165 5.73 13.38 -6.43
CA ILE A 165 4.64 12.81 -5.64
C ILE A 165 5.17 11.74 -4.68
N GLU A 166 5.98 10.82 -5.18
CA GLU A 166 6.31 9.59 -4.44
C GLU A 166 7.36 9.80 -3.35
N PRO A 167 8.34 10.72 -3.47
CA PRO A 167 9.15 11.07 -2.31
C PRO A 167 8.33 11.63 -1.16
N VAL A 168 7.26 12.39 -1.42
CA VAL A 168 6.39 12.93 -0.36
C VAL A 168 5.59 11.81 0.32
N THR A 169 5.09 10.84 -0.45
CA THR A 169 4.40 9.67 0.12
C THR A 169 5.34 8.75 0.89
N MET A 170 6.57 8.58 0.42
CA MET A 170 7.59 7.72 1.03
C MET A 170 8.33 8.36 2.21
N ALA A 171 8.48 9.68 2.23
CA ALA A 171 9.24 10.35 3.28
C ALA A 171 8.62 10.15 4.68
N GLY A 172 7.31 9.92 4.78
CA GLY A 172 6.66 9.53 6.03
C GLY A 172 7.18 8.21 6.64
N PHE A 173 7.76 7.32 5.82
CA PHE A 173 8.34 6.04 6.27
C PHE A 173 9.83 6.14 6.66
N VAL A 174 10.53 7.13 6.11
CA VAL A 174 11.99 7.27 6.29
C VAL A 174 12.35 8.34 7.33
N VAL A 175 11.54 9.40 7.44
CA VAL A 175 11.79 10.50 8.36
C VAL A 175 11.43 10.09 9.80
N PRO A 176 12.32 10.32 10.79
CA PRO A 176 12.02 10.04 12.19
C PRO A 176 10.73 10.74 12.66
N PRO A 177 10.01 10.16 13.65
CA PRO A 177 8.80 10.77 14.19
C PRO A 177 9.04 12.20 14.68
N GLY A 178 8.25 13.15 14.20
CA GLY A 178 8.34 14.55 14.59
C GLY A 178 7.43 15.46 13.75
N ALA A 179 7.59 16.77 13.90
CA ALA A 179 6.77 17.75 13.16
C ALA A 179 6.90 17.59 11.64
N LEU A 180 8.11 17.32 11.14
CA LEU A 180 8.37 17.13 9.71
C LEU A 180 7.70 15.86 9.16
N SER A 181 7.84 14.71 9.83
CA SER A 181 7.18 13.46 9.39
C SER A 181 5.66 13.60 9.37
N ASN A 182 5.10 14.33 10.35
CA ASN A 182 3.67 14.62 10.40
C ASN A 182 3.23 15.51 9.24
N ALA A 183 3.96 16.59 8.94
CA ALA A 183 3.67 17.47 7.82
C ALA A 183 3.71 16.73 6.48
N LEU A 184 4.73 15.88 6.27
CA LEU A 184 4.85 15.03 5.08
C LEU A 184 3.70 14.02 4.97
N SER A 185 3.28 13.44 6.10
CA SER A 185 2.13 12.52 6.14
C SER A 185 0.82 13.23 5.76
N VAL A 186 0.63 14.47 6.22
CA VAL A 186 -0.51 15.30 5.82
C VAL A 186 -0.45 15.62 4.33
N ALA A 187 0.70 16.05 3.82
CA ALA A 187 0.88 16.35 2.40
C ALA A 187 0.61 15.11 1.52
N SER A 188 1.13 13.94 1.91
CA SER A 188 0.86 12.65 1.28
C SER A 188 -0.64 12.34 1.27
N GLY A 189 -1.33 12.51 2.39
CA GLY A 189 -2.78 12.30 2.50
C GLY A 189 -3.60 13.23 1.60
N LEU A 190 -3.19 14.50 1.47
CA LEU A 190 -3.81 15.47 0.57
C LEU A 190 -3.64 15.07 -0.90
N VAL A 191 -2.44 14.64 -1.30
CA VAL A 191 -2.18 14.15 -2.66
C VAL A 191 -2.99 12.88 -2.96
N GLY A 192 -3.01 11.91 -2.04
CA GLY A 192 -3.81 10.70 -2.18
C GLY A 192 -5.31 11.00 -2.32
N THR A 193 -5.82 11.92 -1.49
CA THR A 193 -7.21 12.38 -1.55
C THR A 193 -7.51 13.06 -2.89
N TRP A 194 -6.62 13.93 -3.37
CA TRP A 194 -6.74 14.57 -4.68
C TRP A 194 -6.80 13.55 -5.82
N LEU A 195 -5.92 12.54 -5.82
CA LEU A 195 -5.91 11.46 -6.81
C LEU A 195 -7.24 10.69 -6.84
N ILE A 196 -7.87 10.46 -5.68
CA ILE A 196 -9.15 9.76 -5.57
C ILE A 196 -10.31 10.64 -6.07
N ILE A 197 -10.36 11.91 -5.67
CA ILE A 197 -11.51 12.79 -5.92
C ILE A 197 -11.50 13.34 -7.36
N LYS A 198 -10.34 13.76 -7.87
CA LYS A 198 -10.22 14.43 -9.17
C LYS A 198 -10.77 13.51 -10.28
N ARG A 199 -11.64 14.04 -11.13
CA ARG A 199 -12.17 13.26 -12.27
C ARG A 199 -11.10 13.11 -13.36
N GLY A 200 -11.08 11.93 -13.98
CA GLY A 200 -10.24 11.67 -15.16
C GLY A 200 -10.68 12.48 -16.38
N THR A 201 -9.81 12.56 -17.39
CA THR A 201 -10.12 13.19 -18.68
C THR A 201 -11.20 12.38 -19.42
N PRO A 202 -12.29 13.01 -19.87
CA PRO A 202 -13.31 12.34 -20.67
C PRO A 202 -12.74 11.92 -22.02
N GLY A 203 -13.20 10.78 -22.56
CA GLY A 203 -12.76 10.29 -23.86
C GLY A 203 -11.39 9.60 -23.85
N PRO A 204 -10.90 9.16 -25.02
CA PRO A 204 -9.56 8.58 -25.16
C PRO A 204 -8.47 9.66 -24.99
N ASN A 205 -7.30 9.25 -24.50
CA ASN A 205 -6.10 10.09 -24.45
C ASN A 205 -4.87 9.28 -24.92
N ARG A 206 -3.68 9.88 -24.94
CA ARG A 206 -2.43 9.22 -25.36
C ARG A 206 -2.06 7.97 -24.54
N TYR A 207 -2.58 7.86 -23.32
CA TYR A 207 -2.39 6.70 -22.44
C TYR A 207 -3.52 5.69 -22.53
N GLY A 208 -4.52 5.89 -23.39
CA GLY A 208 -5.51 4.87 -23.76
C GLY A 208 -6.95 5.32 -23.83
N ARG A 209 -7.80 4.33 -24.15
CA ARG A 209 -9.24 4.49 -24.29
C ARG A 209 -9.89 4.99 -23.00
N SER A 210 -11.02 5.69 -23.15
CA SER A 210 -11.87 6.11 -22.03
C SER A 210 -12.27 4.92 -21.16
N LEU A 211 -12.24 5.11 -19.84
CA LEU A 211 -12.75 4.14 -18.87
C LEU A 211 -14.24 4.31 -18.59
N VAL A 212 -14.83 5.45 -19.00
CA VAL A 212 -16.27 5.65 -18.97
C VAL A 212 -16.82 4.86 -20.16
N GLY A 213 -17.29 3.65 -19.88
CA GLY A 213 -17.64 2.66 -20.87
C GLY A 213 -18.61 3.19 -21.91
N GLY A 214 -18.23 3.06 -23.18
CA GLY A 214 -19.15 2.84 -24.29
C GLY A 214 -20.38 3.72 -24.38
N VAL A 215 -20.29 5.01 -24.02
CA VAL A 215 -21.23 5.96 -24.62
C VAL A 215 -20.89 5.93 -26.10
N ARG A 216 -21.65 5.13 -26.88
CA ARG A 216 -21.74 5.30 -28.33
C ARG A 216 -21.84 6.81 -28.52
N SER A 217 -20.90 7.38 -29.27
CA SER A 217 -20.84 8.81 -29.53
C SER A 217 -22.09 9.23 -30.28
N VAL A 218 -23.19 9.40 -29.55
CA VAL A 218 -24.34 10.19 -29.98
C VAL A 218 -23.82 11.60 -29.84
N SER A 219 -23.58 12.26 -30.98
CA SER A 219 -23.25 13.67 -31.06
C SER A 219 -24.44 14.49 -30.56
N VAL A 220 -24.59 14.58 -29.25
CA VAL A 220 -25.54 15.50 -28.64
C VAL A 220 -24.87 16.89 -28.65
N PRO A 221 -25.49 17.91 -29.26
CA PRO A 221 -24.97 19.28 -29.19
C PRO A 221 -24.86 19.68 -27.72
N VAL A 222 -23.63 19.99 -27.30
CA VAL A 222 -23.32 20.30 -25.90
C VAL A 222 -23.88 21.68 -25.58
N ALA A 223 -25.08 21.71 -24.99
CA ALA A 223 -25.51 22.84 -24.19
C ALA A 223 -24.53 22.95 -23.00
N ALA A 224 -23.95 24.14 -22.82
CA ALA A 224 -22.95 24.43 -21.79
C ALA A 224 -23.38 23.86 -20.42
N SER A 225 -22.67 22.84 -19.95
CA SER A 225 -22.97 22.26 -18.64
C SER A 225 -22.61 23.27 -17.55
N PRO A 226 -23.51 23.58 -16.61
CA PRO A 226 -23.20 24.45 -15.49
C PRO A 226 -22.12 23.78 -14.63
N THR A 227 -21.00 24.47 -14.49
CA THR A 227 -19.87 24.14 -13.61
C THR A 227 -20.30 24.20 -12.15
N GLY A 228 -20.99 23.16 -11.67
CA GLY A 228 -21.35 22.98 -10.28
C GLY A 228 -20.68 21.73 -9.71
N TRP A 229 -19.43 21.84 -9.28
CA TRP A 229 -18.76 20.79 -8.51
C TRP A 229 -19.23 20.88 -7.05
N SER A 230 -20.35 20.24 -6.69
CA SER A 230 -20.68 20.03 -5.27
C SER A 230 -19.97 18.77 -4.78
N ILE A 231 -18.71 18.94 -4.36
CA ILE A 231 -18.08 17.95 -3.49
C ILE A 231 -18.81 18.05 -2.15
N ASN A 232 -19.39 16.95 -1.69
CA ASN A 232 -20.03 16.89 -0.39
C ASN A 232 -18.91 16.99 0.66
N VAL A 233 -18.68 18.21 1.17
CA VAL A 233 -17.66 18.55 2.17
C VAL A 233 -17.61 17.56 3.34
N PRO A 234 -18.74 17.05 3.88
CA PRO A 234 -18.74 16.03 4.93
C PRO A 234 -18.03 14.74 4.52
N THR A 235 -18.12 14.31 3.26
CA THR A 235 -17.47 13.09 2.77
C THR A 235 -15.96 13.25 2.72
N VAL A 236 -15.47 14.43 2.32
CA VAL A 236 -14.03 14.74 2.31
C VAL A 236 -13.50 14.82 3.74
N LEU A 237 -14.23 15.49 4.64
CA LEU A 237 -13.86 15.59 6.05
C LEU A 237 -13.85 14.21 6.73
N ALA A 238 -14.81 13.33 6.42
CA ALA A 238 -14.84 11.96 6.95
C ALA A 238 -13.64 11.13 6.46
N ILE A 239 -13.28 11.23 5.18
CA ILE A 239 -12.10 10.52 4.63
C ILE A 239 -10.80 11.03 5.27
N LEU A 240 -10.64 12.35 5.41
CA LEU A 240 -9.48 12.94 6.07
C LEU A 240 -9.42 12.59 7.56
N ALA A 241 -10.56 12.53 8.24
CA ALA A 241 -10.64 12.10 9.64
C ALA A 241 -10.23 10.63 9.79
N ILE A 242 -10.70 9.72 8.94
CA ILE A 242 -10.33 8.29 9.01
C ILE A 242 -8.83 8.11 8.73
N ALA A 243 -8.29 8.77 7.70
CA ALA A 243 -6.87 8.73 7.37
C ALA A 243 -5.99 9.33 8.49
N GLY A 244 -6.39 10.48 9.04
CA GLY A 244 -5.72 11.11 10.17
C GLY A 244 -5.78 10.25 11.44
N THR A 245 -6.91 9.60 11.70
CA THR A 245 -7.07 8.70 12.85
C THR A 245 -6.19 7.46 12.70
N MET A 246 -6.10 6.86 11.51
CA MET A 246 -5.19 5.73 11.27
C MET A 246 -3.70 6.11 11.39
N LEU A 247 -3.30 7.31 10.95
CA LEU A 247 -1.94 7.80 11.13
C LEU A 247 -1.60 8.09 12.59
N ILE A 248 -2.51 8.74 13.33
CA ILE A 248 -2.31 9.09 14.74
C ILE A 248 -2.31 7.83 15.62
N TYR A 249 -3.28 6.92 15.42
CA TYR A 249 -3.37 5.69 16.21
C TYR A 249 -2.34 4.64 15.79
N GLY A 250 -2.00 4.53 14.49
CA GLY A 250 -0.91 3.66 14.04
C GLY A 250 0.46 4.11 14.56
N GLY A 251 0.73 5.43 14.52
CA GLY A 251 1.94 6.00 15.09
C GLY A 251 2.04 5.82 16.61
N ARG A 252 0.92 6.00 17.34
CA ARG A 252 0.87 5.74 18.80
C ARG A 252 0.97 4.27 19.15
N ALA A 253 0.33 3.37 18.39
CA ALA A 253 0.44 1.92 18.60
C ALA A 253 1.88 1.42 18.42
N ILE A 254 2.62 1.99 17.45
CA ILE A 254 4.04 1.69 17.24
C ILE A 254 4.92 2.33 18.32
N GLN A 255 4.56 3.51 18.84
CA GLN A 255 5.25 4.12 19.99
C GLN A 255 5.01 3.36 21.31
N THR A 256 3.84 2.74 21.50
CA THR A 256 3.58 1.82 22.62
C THR A 256 4.25 0.46 22.46
N LEU A 257 4.74 0.13 21.25
CA LEU A 257 5.57 -1.04 20.97
C LEU A 257 7.08 -0.76 21.04
N ARG A 258 7.50 0.52 21.16
CA ARG A 258 8.81 0.76 21.77
C ARG A 258 8.70 0.27 23.21
N PRO A 259 9.70 -0.45 23.76
CA PRO A 259 9.77 -0.59 25.20
C PRO A 259 9.83 0.85 25.72
N SER A 260 8.71 1.31 26.26
CA SER A 260 8.66 2.54 27.03
C SER A 260 9.84 2.46 27.99
N ALA A 261 10.60 3.56 28.10
CA ALA A 261 11.48 3.76 29.21
C ALA A 261 10.76 3.20 30.45
N SER A 262 11.34 2.12 30.96
CA SER A 262 10.81 1.23 31.99
C SER A 262 9.64 1.86 32.75
N LEU A 263 8.44 1.30 32.65
CA LEU A 263 7.34 1.62 33.57
C LEU A 263 7.78 1.48 35.05
N CYS A 264 8.90 0.81 35.34
CA CYS A 264 9.53 0.71 36.65
C CYS A 264 10.52 1.85 36.97
N SER A 265 10.76 2.81 36.07
CA SER A 265 11.57 4.01 36.34
C SER A 265 10.76 5.17 36.92
N ASP A 266 9.43 5.09 36.86
CA ASP A 266 8.52 5.99 37.58
C ASP A 266 8.25 5.41 38.99
N PRO A 267 8.73 6.05 40.07
CA PRO A 267 8.50 5.59 41.44
C PRO A 267 7.00 5.53 41.80
N GLY A 268 6.13 6.28 41.11
CA GLY A 268 4.69 6.20 41.28
C GLY A 268 4.10 4.86 40.86
N VAL A 269 4.63 4.25 39.79
CA VAL A 269 4.14 2.96 39.27
C VAL A 269 4.48 1.80 40.19
N LEU A 270 5.68 1.81 40.80
CA LEU A 270 6.05 0.82 41.82
C LEU A 270 5.18 0.92 43.07
N THR A 271 4.82 2.15 43.46
CA THR A 271 3.92 2.38 44.59
C THR A 271 2.51 1.88 44.28
N ILE A 272 2.00 2.12 43.08
CA ILE A 272 0.69 1.63 42.62
C ILE A 272 0.66 0.09 42.51
N LEU A 273 1.71 -0.52 41.95
CA LEU A 273 1.84 -1.98 41.88
C LEU A 273 1.90 -2.61 43.28
N ARG A 274 2.61 -1.99 44.22
CA ARG A 274 2.63 -2.42 45.62
C ARG A 274 1.23 -2.34 46.23
N ASP A 275 0.54 -1.22 46.06
CA ASP A 275 -0.81 -1.00 46.61
C ASP A 275 -1.84 -1.97 46.03
N LEU A 276 -1.71 -2.33 44.74
CA LEU A 276 -2.53 -3.33 44.07
C LEU A 276 -2.25 -4.75 44.56
N VAL A 277 -0.98 -5.11 44.78
CA VAL A 277 -0.58 -6.43 45.32
C VAL A 277 -0.97 -6.56 46.79
N GLU A 278 -0.87 -5.49 47.59
CA GLU A 278 -1.34 -5.49 48.99
C GLU A 278 -2.87 -5.64 49.08
N LYS A 279 -3.63 -5.09 48.11
CA LYS A 279 -5.10 -5.22 48.05
C LYS A 279 -5.58 -6.55 47.47
N ASP A 280 -4.86 -7.13 46.51
CA ASP A 280 -5.19 -8.43 45.90
C ASP A 280 -3.91 -9.21 45.52
N PRO A 281 -3.52 -10.21 46.34
CA PRO A 281 -2.31 -11.02 46.11
C PRO A 281 -2.34 -11.81 44.79
N SER A 282 -3.50 -12.03 44.17
CA SER A 282 -3.59 -12.73 42.87
C SER A 282 -3.02 -11.89 41.70
N MET A 283 -2.87 -10.58 41.89
CA MET A 283 -2.27 -9.65 40.92
C MET A 283 -0.75 -9.81 40.77
N ILE A 284 -0.09 -10.62 41.62
CA ILE A 284 1.34 -10.96 41.52
C ILE A 284 1.67 -11.59 40.15
N ILE A 285 0.73 -12.37 39.60
CA ILE A 285 0.88 -13.02 38.29
C ILE A 285 0.97 -11.96 37.19
N ILE A 286 0.21 -10.86 37.28
CA ILE A 286 0.25 -9.76 36.30
C ILE A 286 1.57 -8.97 36.43
N GLY A 287 2.05 -8.75 37.66
CA GLY A 287 3.36 -8.12 37.90
C GLY A 287 4.54 -8.94 37.35
N ALA A 288 4.52 -10.26 37.53
CA ALA A 288 5.52 -11.18 36.98
C ALA A 288 5.43 -11.30 35.44
N TYR A 289 4.22 -11.24 34.89
CA TYR A 289 3.98 -11.24 33.44
C TYR A 289 4.55 -9.97 32.78
N TYR A 290 4.37 -8.81 33.41
CA TYR A 290 4.96 -7.54 32.94
C TYR A 290 6.48 -7.48 33.11
N GLY A 291 7.03 -8.04 34.20
CA GLY A 291 8.48 -8.13 34.40
C GLY A 291 9.20 -9.00 33.36
N SER A 292 8.53 -10.05 32.88
CA SER A 292 9.09 -10.99 31.89
C SER A 292 9.18 -10.41 30.47
N PHE A 293 8.32 -9.44 30.12
CA PHE A 293 8.38 -8.74 28.82
C PHE A 293 9.41 -7.60 28.80
N ALA A 294 9.90 -7.15 29.95
CA ALA A 294 10.75 -5.96 30.04
C ALA A 294 12.27 -6.25 30.00
N ASN A 295 12.72 -7.50 30.09
CA ASN A 295 14.15 -7.85 30.18
C ASN A 295 14.88 -7.07 31.30
N ILE A 296 14.19 -6.78 32.41
CA ILE A 296 14.71 -5.99 33.53
C ILE A 296 15.24 -6.93 34.63
N ARG A 297 16.46 -6.67 35.11
CA ARG A 297 16.96 -7.18 36.39
C ARG A 297 16.20 -6.47 37.52
N ILE A 298 15.19 -7.12 38.09
CA ILE A 298 14.52 -6.63 39.30
C ILE A 298 15.22 -7.28 40.50
N SER A 299 16.03 -6.50 41.22
CA SER A 299 16.57 -6.93 42.52
C SER A 299 15.45 -6.85 43.57
N PHE A 300 14.83 -7.98 43.88
CA PHE A 300 13.95 -8.08 45.04
C PHE A 300 14.82 -8.15 46.30
N HIS A 301 14.95 -7.04 47.03
CA HIS A 301 15.73 -6.98 48.27
C HIS A 301 14.97 -7.41 49.52
N ASP A 302 13.66 -7.69 49.43
CA ASP A 302 12.88 -8.22 50.54
C ASP A 302 11.61 -8.91 49.99
N ILE A 303 11.64 -10.24 49.86
CA ILE A 303 10.44 -11.04 49.56
C ILE A 303 9.93 -11.59 50.89
N ARG A 304 8.94 -10.92 51.48
CA ARG A 304 8.10 -11.56 52.49
C ARG A 304 7.08 -12.42 51.77
N THR A 305 7.22 -13.73 51.84
CA THR A 305 6.16 -14.64 51.40
C THR A 305 4.97 -14.55 52.36
N MET A 306 3.80 -14.22 51.82
CA MET A 306 2.53 -14.52 52.46
C MET A 306 2.33 -16.03 52.43
N ASP A 307 2.50 -16.69 53.57
CA ASP A 307 2.09 -18.09 53.76
C ASP A 307 0.73 -18.14 54.46
N ALA A 308 -0.28 -18.58 53.70
CA ALA A 308 -1.18 -19.67 54.05
C ALA A 308 -2.13 -19.91 52.85
N PHE A 309 -2.20 -21.15 52.35
CA PHE A 309 -3.15 -21.67 51.33
C PHE A 309 -2.78 -21.60 49.83
N ASN A 310 -1.66 -22.20 49.40
CA ASN A 310 -1.65 -23.18 48.27
C ASN A 310 -0.23 -23.64 47.90
N PRO A 311 0.06 -24.95 47.80
CA PRO A 311 1.32 -25.43 47.23
C PRO A 311 1.22 -25.46 45.69
N VAL A 312 1.54 -24.35 45.02
CA VAL A 312 1.81 -24.39 43.56
C VAL A 312 3.27 -24.77 43.34
N ARG A 313 3.46 -25.87 42.61
CA ARG A 313 4.72 -26.48 42.22
C ARG A 313 5.75 -25.46 41.75
N GLY A 314 6.91 -25.46 42.40
CA GLY A 314 8.07 -24.67 42.04
C GLY A 314 8.61 -25.06 40.67
N SER A 315 8.44 -24.18 39.69
CA SER A 315 9.24 -24.15 38.48
C SER A 315 9.17 -22.76 37.84
N THR A 316 9.64 -21.73 38.56
CA THR A 316 9.95 -20.40 37.97
C THR A 316 10.69 -19.52 38.98
N CYS A 317 11.89 -19.93 39.37
CA CYS A 317 12.88 -19.05 39.99
C CYS A 317 14.25 -19.27 39.32
N VAL A 318 14.31 -19.00 38.01
CA VAL A 318 15.55 -18.96 37.23
C VAL A 318 16.25 -17.58 37.39
N ALA A 319 15.63 -16.63 38.10
CA ALA A 319 16.16 -15.28 38.29
C ALA A 319 17.38 -15.17 39.24
N MET A 320 17.82 -16.25 39.88
CA MET A 320 18.92 -16.25 40.87
C MET A 320 20.18 -17.02 40.43
N THR A 321 20.40 -17.26 39.15
CA THR A 321 21.60 -17.97 38.65
C THR A 321 22.84 -17.08 38.45
N HIS A 322 22.75 -15.77 38.64
CA HIS A 322 23.92 -14.86 38.63
C HIS A 322 24.14 -14.20 40.00
N VAL A 323 24.87 -14.90 40.86
CA VAL A 323 25.20 -14.52 42.24
C VAL A 323 26.35 -13.49 42.35
N SER A 324 26.95 -13.07 41.22
CA SER A 324 28.02 -12.07 41.21
C SER A 324 27.59 -10.66 41.66
N ALA A 325 26.31 -10.46 41.99
CA ALA A 325 25.73 -9.19 42.43
C ALA A 325 25.25 -9.20 43.89
N ILE A 326 25.58 -10.23 44.68
CA ILE A 326 25.30 -10.20 46.13
C ILE A 326 26.28 -9.24 46.80
N ASP A 327 25.73 -8.29 47.55
CA ASP A 327 26.48 -7.38 48.42
C ASP A 327 27.29 -8.19 49.44
N LYS A 328 28.61 -8.27 49.22
CA LYS A 328 29.57 -9.08 50.00
C LYS A 328 29.49 -8.77 51.50
N SER A 329 29.21 -7.51 51.85
CA SER A 329 29.09 -7.05 53.23
C SER A 329 27.96 -7.75 54.01
N LYS A 330 26.91 -8.20 53.32
CA LYS A 330 25.74 -8.86 53.94
C LYS A 330 25.87 -10.36 54.02
N ALA A 331 26.73 -10.96 53.18
CA ALA A 331 27.00 -12.40 53.20
C ALA A 331 28.03 -12.81 54.28
N GLY A 332 28.64 -11.84 54.97
CA GLY A 332 29.73 -12.11 55.92
C GLY A 332 31.01 -12.62 55.25
N VAL A 333 31.03 -12.68 53.92
CA VAL A 333 32.21 -13.01 53.13
C VAL A 333 32.86 -11.66 52.82
N GLY A 334 34.03 -11.37 53.41
CA GLY A 334 34.76 -10.13 53.13
C GLY A 334 35.13 -9.97 51.65
N ASP A 335 36.14 -9.16 51.32
CA ASP A 335 36.50 -8.85 49.92
C ASP A 335 37.00 -10.03 49.04
N ARG A 336 36.88 -11.28 49.49
CA ARG A 336 37.29 -12.46 48.72
C ARG A 336 36.54 -12.55 47.40
N ASP A 337 37.25 -13.01 46.37
CA ASP A 337 36.66 -13.28 45.08
C ASP A 337 35.83 -14.56 45.16
N LEU A 338 34.57 -14.50 44.73
CA LEU A 338 33.58 -15.56 44.87
C LEU A 338 33.45 -16.41 43.60
N SER A 339 34.23 -16.11 42.56
CA SER A 339 34.19 -16.83 41.28
C SER A 339 34.60 -18.29 41.38
N ASP A 340 35.40 -18.65 42.38
CA ASP A 340 36.09 -19.94 42.44
C ASP A 340 35.50 -20.90 43.49
N ILE A 341 34.49 -20.48 44.27
CA ILE A 341 33.93 -21.28 45.35
C ILE A 341 32.61 -21.91 44.91
N GLY A 342 32.59 -23.25 44.86
CA GLY A 342 31.35 -24.00 44.68
C GLY A 342 30.47 -23.84 45.91
N TYR A 343 29.22 -23.41 45.73
CA TYR A 343 28.25 -23.31 46.82
C TYR A 343 27.01 -24.14 46.52
N THR A 344 26.45 -24.70 47.58
CA THR A 344 25.13 -25.34 47.54
C THR A 344 24.22 -24.61 48.52
N ALA A 345 23.09 -24.12 48.01
CA ALA A 345 22.04 -23.54 48.83
C ALA A 345 21.03 -24.64 49.15
N GLN A 346 20.97 -25.05 50.43
CA GLN A 346 19.98 -26.01 50.90
C GLN A 346 18.91 -25.28 51.73
N TYR A 347 17.65 -25.62 51.46
CA TYR A 347 16.52 -25.13 52.21
C TYR A 347 16.45 -25.88 53.54
N VAL A 348 16.69 -25.19 54.66
CA VAL A 348 16.72 -25.79 55.99
C VAL A 348 15.51 -25.31 56.77
N ASP A 349 14.47 -26.12 56.69
CA ASP A 349 13.28 -26.12 57.53
C ASP A 349 12.23 -25.02 57.27
N GLY A 350 10.96 -25.43 57.35
CA GLY A 350 9.76 -24.73 56.89
C GLY A 350 9.33 -23.49 57.69
N SER A 351 10.28 -22.70 58.19
CA SER A 351 10.01 -21.35 58.71
C SER A 351 10.84 -20.32 57.94
N ASN A 352 10.13 -19.47 57.20
CA ASN A 352 10.58 -18.66 56.06
C ASN A 352 11.62 -17.56 56.36
N THR A 353 12.85 -17.86 56.81
CA THR A 353 13.91 -16.82 56.80
C THR A 353 15.36 -17.29 56.77
N ARG A 354 15.68 -18.59 56.70
CA ARG A 354 17.09 -19.04 56.66
C ARG A 354 17.42 -19.91 55.46
N TYR A 355 18.33 -19.41 54.63
CA TYR A 355 19.12 -20.22 53.72
C TYR A 355 20.46 -20.51 54.38
N VAL A 356 20.84 -21.79 54.43
CA VAL A 356 22.21 -22.16 54.77
C VAL A 356 22.96 -22.29 53.46
N VAL A 357 23.87 -21.36 53.21
CA VAL A 357 24.82 -21.44 52.09
C VAL A 357 26.03 -22.19 52.60
N SER A 358 26.15 -23.44 52.19
CA SER A 358 27.33 -24.26 52.50
C SER A 358 28.36 -24.04 51.39
N LEU A 359 29.51 -23.48 51.77
CA LEU A 359 30.67 -23.39 50.88
C LEU A 359 31.30 -24.79 50.79
N VAL A 360 31.39 -25.33 49.59
CA VAL A 360 32.08 -26.58 49.31
C VAL A 360 33.52 -26.18 48.95
N ASN A 361 34.47 -26.51 49.82
CA ASN A 361 35.90 -26.38 49.52
C ASN A 361 36.35 -27.44 48.51
#